data_AF-A0A1E3XFU9-F1
#
_entry.id   AF-A0A1E3XFU9-F1
#
_cell.length_a   1.000
_cell.length_b   1.000
_cell.length_c   1.000
_cell.angle_alpha   90.00
_cell.angle_beta   90.00
_cell.angle_gamma   90.00
#
_symmetry.space_group_name_H-M   'P 1'
#
loop_
_entity.id
_entity.type
_entity.pdbx_description
1 polymer ?
#
loop_
_entity_poly.entity_id
_entity_poly.type
_entity_poly.pdbx_seq_one_letter_code
_entity_poly.pdbx_strand_id
1 'polypeptide(L)'
;MSNNNFELGQLVQVDLRHIWTNESEQFTPWLAKEENLKLLGDTIGIELELEAQEKNVGPFRADILCKDTASDHWVLIENQLEKTDHIHLGQLLTYAAGLKAVTIVWISRRFTEEHRAALDWLNEITDNHFNFFGLEVELWRIGNSPVAPKFNIISKPNDWSKTVAVGASQVKTTALTDSKLLQRDFWTGFCEYVKEQGSKIKTTKPLPQHWMNIAIGRSGIGLAAVASLFDTVAESFSSHELRTELVLDDNNSKNYFAQLEAEKEEIESKIGEQLTWYNPPEKRMCRIYIRKSTNLQDKSKWSEQHAWLLEKLELFYDVFSNRVKKLEIK
;
A
#
# COMPACT_ATOMS: atom_id res chain seq x y z
N MET A 1 40.29 30.15 -15.59
CA MET A 1 38.95 29.80 -15.11
C MET A 1 38.09 29.61 -16.34
N SER A 2 37.75 28.37 -16.68
CA SER A 2 36.87 28.07 -17.81
C SER A 2 35.43 28.40 -17.40
N ASN A 3 34.86 29.44 -18.03
CA ASN A 3 33.42 29.72 -17.95
C ASN A 3 32.68 28.58 -18.66
N ASN A 4 32.08 27.67 -17.89
CA ASN A 4 31.08 26.76 -18.45
C ASN A 4 29.79 27.57 -18.66
N ASN A 5 29.48 27.84 -19.93
CA ASN A 5 28.22 28.41 -20.34
C ASN A 5 27.21 27.25 -20.47
N PHE A 6 26.37 27.04 -19.45
CA PHE A 6 25.32 26.03 -19.51
C PHE A 6 24.09 26.60 -20.24
N GLU A 7 23.62 25.92 -21.28
CA GLU A 7 22.41 26.29 -22.02
C GLU A 7 21.16 25.72 -21.32
N LEU A 8 20.16 26.56 -21.05
CA LEU A 8 18.94 26.18 -20.35
C LEU A 8 17.78 26.06 -21.35
N GLY A 9 17.09 24.92 -21.36
CA GLY A 9 15.92 24.69 -22.21
C GLY A 9 14.62 25.27 -21.63
N GLN A 10 13.63 25.54 -22.49
CA GLN A 10 12.30 26.00 -22.09
C GLN A 10 11.29 24.86 -22.05
N LEU A 11 10.42 24.88 -21.04
CA LEU A 11 9.26 24.00 -20.94
C LEU A 11 8.13 24.53 -21.83
N VAL A 12 7.58 23.66 -22.68
CA VAL A 12 6.45 23.97 -23.56
C VAL A 12 5.29 23.06 -23.22
N GLN A 13 4.12 23.67 -22.95
CA GLN A 13 2.89 22.93 -22.73
C GLN A 13 2.37 22.36 -24.05
N VAL A 14 1.94 21.11 -24.04
CA VAL A 14 1.38 20.40 -25.18
C VAL A 14 -0.11 20.19 -24.95
N ASP A 15 -0.93 20.38 -25.98
CA ASP A 15 -2.36 20.09 -25.86
C ASP A 15 -2.59 18.59 -25.64
N LEU A 16 -3.42 18.24 -24.65
CA LEU A 16 -3.82 16.86 -24.36
C LEU A 16 -4.34 16.12 -25.59
N ARG A 17 -5.09 16.83 -26.45
CA ARG A 17 -5.70 16.28 -27.67
C ARG A 17 -4.67 15.86 -28.72
N HIS A 18 -3.42 16.30 -28.62
CA HIS A 18 -2.35 15.84 -29.51
C HIS A 18 -1.85 14.42 -29.16
N ILE A 19 -2.06 13.97 -27.92
CA ILE A 19 -1.65 12.63 -27.47
C ILE A 19 -2.88 11.74 -27.27
N TRP A 20 -3.96 12.28 -26.71
CA TRP A 20 -5.20 11.57 -26.41
C TRP A 20 -6.38 12.23 -27.12
N THR A 21 -6.88 11.60 -28.18
CA THR A 21 -8.08 12.03 -28.89
C THR A 21 -9.37 11.53 -28.23
N ASN A 22 -9.31 10.43 -27.49
CA ASN A 22 -10.46 9.79 -26.83
C ASN A 22 -10.09 9.36 -25.40
N GLU A 23 -10.99 9.61 -24.44
CA GLU A 23 -10.81 9.25 -23.02
C GLU A 23 -10.75 7.74 -22.82
N SER A 24 -11.84 7.02 -23.10
CA SER A 24 -11.98 5.59 -22.80
C SER A 24 -11.03 4.70 -23.63
N GLU A 25 -10.65 5.12 -24.84
CA GLU A 25 -9.77 4.33 -25.70
C GLU A 25 -8.28 4.63 -25.50
N GLN A 26 -7.93 5.80 -24.96
CA GLN A 26 -6.54 6.24 -24.90
C GLN A 26 -6.13 6.80 -23.54
N PHE A 27 -6.87 7.75 -22.97
CA PHE A 27 -6.48 8.36 -21.70
C PHE A 27 -6.69 7.41 -20.51
N THR A 28 -7.85 6.78 -20.39
CA THR A 28 -8.15 5.80 -19.32
C THR A 28 -7.20 4.61 -19.36
N PRO A 29 -6.96 3.94 -20.52
CA PRO A 29 -6.03 2.82 -20.58
C PRO A 29 -4.57 3.23 -20.38
N TRP A 30 -4.21 4.46 -20.75
CA TRP A 30 -2.89 5.02 -20.42
C TRP A 30 -2.76 5.22 -18.91
N LEU A 31 -3.74 5.88 -18.28
CA LEU A 31 -3.72 6.19 -16.86
C LEU A 31 -3.66 4.93 -16.00
N ALA A 32 -4.37 3.87 -16.40
CA ALA A 32 -4.43 2.59 -15.70
C ALA A 32 -3.12 1.76 -15.74
N LYS A 33 -2.11 2.15 -16.53
CA LYS A 33 -0.81 1.45 -16.51
C LYS A 33 -0.10 1.68 -15.17
N GLU A 34 0.65 0.67 -14.73
CA GLU A 34 1.37 0.69 -13.44
C GLU A 34 2.25 1.94 -13.29
N GLU A 35 3.01 2.31 -14.31
CA GLU A 35 3.90 3.48 -14.25
C GLU A 35 3.14 4.81 -14.11
N ASN A 36 1.93 4.91 -14.67
CA ASN A 36 1.13 6.14 -14.66
C ASN A 36 0.26 6.24 -13.40
N LEU A 37 -0.26 5.12 -12.92
CA LEU A 37 -0.86 5.03 -11.58
C LEU A 37 0.16 5.31 -10.50
N LYS A 38 1.42 4.87 -10.67
CA LYS A 38 2.49 5.25 -9.77
C LYS A 38 2.74 6.76 -9.79
N LEU A 39 2.77 7.40 -10.97
CA LEU A 39 2.92 8.87 -11.05
C LEU A 39 1.76 9.61 -10.36
N LEU A 40 0.51 9.17 -10.58
CA LEU A 40 -0.67 9.72 -9.92
C LEU A 40 -0.58 9.50 -8.40
N GLY A 41 -0.28 8.28 -7.99
CA GLY A 41 -0.11 7.86 -6.61
C GLY A 41 0.97 8.64 -5.88
N ASP A 42 2.14 8.84 -6.49
CA ASP A 42 3.22 9.70 -5.99
C ASP A 42 2.74 11.16 -5.85
N THR A 43 1.91 11.64 -6.79
CA THR A 43 1.37 13.01 -6.76
C THR A 43 0.42 13.20 -5.58
N ILE A 44 -0.52 12.27 -5.40
CA ILE A 44 -1.48 12.35 -4.31
C ILE A 44 -0.93 11.76 -3.01
N GLY A 45 0.18 11.03 -2.98
CA GLY A 45 0.70 10.36 -1.79
C GLY A 45 -0.10 9.12 -1.36
N ILE A 46 -0.61 8.34 -2.32
CA ILE A 46 -1.30 7.06 -2.11
C ILE A 46 -0.63 5.99 -2.98
N GLU A 47 -0.41 4.79 -2.43
CA GLU A 47 0.12 3.67 -3.20
C GLU A 47 -1.04 2.93 -3.88
N LEU A 48 -1.23 3.18 -5.18
CA LEU A 48 -2.37 2.69 -5.95
C LEU A 48 -2.05 1.36 -6.65
N GLU A 49 -2.83 0.31 -6.35
CA GLU A 49 -2.89 -0.94 -7.12
C GLU A 49 -4.14 -0.95 -7.99
N LEU A 50 -3.99 -1.20 -9.30
CA LEU A 50 -5.15 -1.31 -10.21
C LEU A 50 -5.97 -2.55 -9.88
N GLU A 51 -7.28 -2.38 -9.75
CA GLU A 51 -8.21 -3.48 -9.50
C GLU A 51 -9.12 -3.74 -10.71
N ALA A 52 -9.63 -2.67 -11.34
CA ALA A 52 -10.40 -2.79 -12.57
C ALA A 52 -10.41 -1.49 -13.38
N GLN A 53 -10.58 -1.63 -14.69
CA GLN A 53 -11.05 -0.56 -15.58
C GLN A 53 -12.52 -0.84 -15.93
N GLU A 54 -13.30 0.21 -16.20
CA GLU A 54 -14.70 0.10 -16.65
C GLU A 54 -15.55 -0.76 -15.69
N LYS A 55 -15.35 -0.57 -14.38
CA LYS A 55 -15.98 -1.39 -13.34
C LYS A 55 -17.48 -1.11 -13.29
N ASN A 56 -18.29 -2.15 -13.48
CA ASN A 56 -19.75 -2.01 -13.40
C ASN A 56 -20.19 -1.53 -12.00
N VAL A 57 -21.01 -0.48 -11.99
CA VAL A 57 -21.76 0.04 -10.83
C VAL A 57 -23.23 0.09 -11.20
N GLY A 58 -23.96 -1.00 -10.94
CA GLY A 58 -25.32 -1.16 -11.45
C GLY A 58 -25.34 -1.12 -12.99
N PRO A 59 -26.13 -0.23 -13.62
CA PRO A 59 -26.16 -0.09 -15.08
C PRO A 59 -25.04 0.79 -15.65
N PHE A 60 -24.22 1.41 -14.79
CA PHE A 60 -23.16 2.33 -15.18
C PHE A 60 -21.77 1.69 -15.00
N ARG A 61 -20.72 2.40 -15.42
CA ARG A 61 -19.33 1.95 -15.30
C ARG A 61 -18.47 3.09 -14.77
N ALA A 62 -17.66 2.78 -13.77
CA ALA A 62 -16.61 3.65 -13.28
C ALA A 62 -15.35 3.45 -14.11
N ASP A 63 -14.63 4.53 -14.43
CA ASP A 63 -13.48 4.50 -15.33
C ASP A 63 -12.38 3.59 -14.79
N ILE A 64 -11.89 3.89 -13.57
CA ILE A 64 -10.81 3.14 -12.93
C ILE A 64 -11.15 2.95 -11.44
N LEU A 65 -11.01 1.70 -10.99
CA LEU A 65 -11.04 1.33 -9.58
C LEU A 65 -9.66 0.83 -9.18
N CYS A 66 -9.10 1.43 -8.15
CA CYS A 66 -7.85 1.04 -7.54
C CYS A 66 -8.05 0.69 -6.06
N LYS A 67 -7.03 0.07 -5.48
CA LYS A 67 -6.88 -0.13 -4.05
C LYS A 67 -5.70 0.68 -3.53
N ASP A 68 -5.86 1.33 -2.39
CA ASP A 68 -4.72 1.83 -1.62
C ASP A 68 -4.07 0.63 -0.89
N THR A 69 -2.85 0.27 -1.27
CA THR A 69 -2.16 -0.89 -0.67
C THR A 69 -1.79 -0.67 0.80
N ALA A 70 -1.77 0.59 1.27
CA ALA A 70 -1.45 0.91 2.66
C ALA A 70 -2.66 0.80 3.60
N SER A 71 -3.86 1.13 3.12
CA SER A 71 -5.10 1.14 3.92
C SER A 71 -6.13 0.07 3.52
N ASP A 72 -5.92 -0.62 2.40
CA ASP A 72 -6.87 -1.55 1.77
C ASP A 72 -8.18 -0.90 1.31
N HIS A 73 -8.24 0.44 1.32
CA HIS A 73 -9.42 1.20 0.90
C HIS A 73 -9.55 1.28 -0.61
N TRP A 74 -10.80 1.29 -1.09
CA TRP A 74 -11.11 1.51 -2.48
C TRP A 74 -10.92 2.98 -2.88
N VAL A 75 -10.21 3.17 -3.99
CA VAL A 75 -9.93 4.45 -4.62
C VAL A 75 -10.63 4.47 -5.98
N LEU A 76 -11.65 5.31 -6.11
CA LEU A 76 -12.33 5.56 -7.38
C LEU A 76 -11.62 6.69 -8.13
N ILE A 77 -11.33 6.48 -9.41
CA ILE A 77 -10.74 7.49 -10.28
C ILE A 77 -11.65 7.68 -11.50
N GLU A 78 -12.08 8.92 -11.75
CA GLU A 78 -12.77 9.32 -12.97
C GLU A 78 -11.92 10.35 -13.70
N ASN A 79 -11.81 10.23 -15.03
CA ASN A 79 -10.89 11.03 -15.82
C ASN A 79 -11.53 11.62 -17.08
N GLN A 80 -11.23 12.88 -17.37
CA GLN A 80 -11.74 13.57 -18.55
C GLN A 80 -10.70 14.53 -19.18
N LEU A 81 -10.73 14.67 -20.50
CA LEU A 81 -9.85 15.51 -21.32
C LEU A 81 -10.42 16.92 -21.55
N GLU A 82 -11.68 17.14 -21.20
CA GLU A 82 -12.34 18.45 -21.20
C GLU A 82 -12.45 19.02 -19.80
N LYS A 83 -12.97 20.26 -19.68
CA LYS A 83 -13.28 20.87 -18.38
C LYS A 83 -14.32 20.06 -17.61
N THR A 84 -14.23 20.09 -16.27
CA THR A 84 -15.20 19.43 -15.37
C THR A 84 -16.65 19.82 -15.66
N ASP A 85 -17.58 18.87 -15.51
CA ASP A 85 -19.03 19.06 -15.68
C ASP A 85 -19.84 18.34 -14.57
N HIS A 86 -21.15 18.61 -14.54
CA HIS A 86 -22.05 18.03 -13.55
C HIS A 86 -22.33 16.53 -13.77
N ILE A 87 -22.10 16.00 -14.97
CA ILE A 87 -22.32 14.58 -15.27
C ILE A 87 -21.28 13.79 -14.49
N HIS A 88 -20.00 14.13 -14.67
CA HIS A 88 -18.90 13.48 -13.98
C HIS A 88 -18.97 13.69 -12.46
N LEU A 89 -19.37 14.87 -11.98
CA LEU A 89 -19.59 15.07 -10.54
C LEU A 89 -20.67 14.12 -9.98
N GLY A 90 -21.79 13.95 -10.68
CA GLY A 90 -22.84 13.01 -10.29
C GLY A 90 -22.36 11.54 -10.33
N GLN A 91 -21.54 11.19 -11.33
CA GLN A 91 -20.92 9.88 -11.45
C GLN A 91 -20.01 9.58 -10.26
N LEU A 92 -19.09 10.48 -9.90
CA LEU A 92 -18.20 10.33 -8.75
C LEU A 92 -18.95 9.94 -7.47
N LEU A 93 -20.02 10.69 -7.15
CA LEU A 93 -20.81 10.46 -5.93
C LEU A 93 -21.58 9.13 -5.99
N THR A 94 -22.17 8.83 -7.15
CA THR A 94 -22.97 7.61 -7.34
C THR A 94 -22.08 6.36 -7.28
N TYR A 95 -20.92 6.42 -7.93
CA TYR A 95 -19.97 5.32 -8.01
C TYR A 95 -19.26 5.10 -6.68
N ALA A 96 -18.87 6.18 -5.98
CA ALA A 96 -18.29 6.07 -4.65
C ALA A 96 -19.24 5.36 -3.68
N ALA A 97 -20.53 5.72 -3.69
CA ALA A 97 -21.54 5.05 -2.88
C ALA A 97 -21.74 3.58 -3.28
N GLY A 98 -21.82 3.27 -4.57
CA GLY A 98 -22.03 1.91 -5.07
C GLY A 98 -20.84 0.96 -4.85
N LEU A 99 -19.62 1.48 -4.94
CA LEU A 99 -18.38 0.73 -4.75
C LEU A 99 -17.88 0.74 -3.30
N LYS A 100 -18.51 1.54 -2.43
CA LYS A 100 -18.00 1.87 -1.09
C LYS A 100 -16.57 2.41 -1.16
N ALA A 101 -16.28 3.21 -2.19
CA ALA A 101 -15.00 3.90 -2.32
C ALA A 101 -14.99 5.12 -1.41
N VAL A 102 -13.94 5.20 -0.60
CA VAL A 102 -13.78 6.23 0.42
C VAL A 102 -12.70 7.22 0.01
N THR A 103 -11.95 6.92 -1.06
CA THR A 103 -11.13 7.91 -1.74
C THR A 103 -11.61 8.09 -3.18
N ILE A 104 -11.76 9.33 -3.60
CA ILE A 104 -12.31 9.73 -4.88
C ILE A 104 -11.30 10.68 -5.53
N VAL A 105 -10.91 10.38 -6.76
CA VAL A 105 -9.94 11.15 -7.54
C VAL A 105 -10.57 11.57 -8.85
N TRP A 106 -10.79 12.87 -9.04
CA TRP A 106 -11.31 13.41 -10.28
C TRP A 106 -10.20 14.13 -11.05
N ILE A 107 -9.90 13.64 -12.26
CA ILE A 107 -8.86 14.18 -13.12
C ILE A 107 -9.50 14.85 -14.32
N SER A 108 -9.13 16.09 -14.59
CA SER A 108 -9.64 16.85 -15.74
C SER A 108 -8.53 17.67 -16.39
N ARG A 109 -8.71 18.09 -17.66
CA ARG A 109 -7.88 19.16 -18.24
C ARG A 109 -7.99 20.46 -17.45
N ARG A 110 -9.19 20.77 -16.95
CA ARG A 110 -9.46 22.04 -16.27
C ARG A 110 -10.64 21.93 -15.31
N PHE A 111 -10.45 22.35 -14.07
CA PHE A 111 -11.54 22.48 -13.12
C PHE A 111 -12.24 23.83 -13.25
N THR A 112 -13.56 23.84 -13.07
CA THR A 112 -14.28 25.09 -12.77
C THR A 112 -14.17 25.39 -11.29
N GLU A 113 -14.27 26.67 -10.91
CA GLU A 113 -14.21 27.07 -9.51
C GLU A 113 -15.35 26.46 -8.69
N GLU A 114 -16.52 26.27 -9.30
CA GLU A 114 -17.68 25.68 -8.64
C GLU A 114 -17.47 24.20 -8.32
N HIS A 115 -16.87 23.43 -9.24
CA HIS A 115 -16.56 22.02 -8.98
C HIS A 115 -15.41 21.87 -7.99
N ARG A 116 -14.40 22.74 -8.07
CA ARG A 116 -13.34 22.80 -7.04
C ARG A 116 -13.95 23.07 -5.67
N ALA A 117 -14.79 24.10 -5.57
CA ALA A 117 -15.48 24.45 -4.32
C ALA A 117 -16.40 23.33 -3.82
N ALA A 118 -17.04 22.58 -4.72
CA ALA A 118 -17.85 21.41 -4.33
C ALA A 118 -16.99 20.30 -3.71
N LEU A 119 -15.84 19.98 -4.29
CA LEU A 119 -14.90 19.01 -3.70
C LEU A 119 -14.34 19.50 -2.36
N ASP A 120 -13.99 20.79 -2.27
CA ASP A 120 -13.53 21.42 -1.02
C ASP A 120 -14.60 21.31 0.08
N TRP A 121 -15.85 21.64 -0.26
CA TRP A 121 -16.98 21.52 0.66
C TRP A 121 -17.23 20.08 1.09
N LEU A 122 -17.15 19.11 0.18
CA LEU A 122 -17.25 17.69 0.52
C LEU A 122 -16.17 17.29 1.53
N ASN A 123 -14.91 17.65 1.29
CA ASN A 123 -13.80 17.43 2.21
C ASN A 123 -13.96 18.13 3.57
N GLU A 124 -14.74 19.21 3.65
CA GLU A 124 -15.04 19.90 4.90
C GLU A 124 -16.12 19.20 5.72
N ILE A 125 -17.17 18.69 5.07
CA ILE A 125 -18.33 18.11 5.75
C ILE A 125 -18.21 16.62 6.03
N THR A 126 -17.35 15.91 5.31
CA THR A 126 -17.09 14.49 5.57
C THR A 126 -15.99 14.33 6.61
N ASP A 127 -16.02 13.21 7.33
CA ASP A 127 -14.91 12.87 8.21
C ASP A 127 -13.67 12.46 7.40
N ASN A 128 -12.55 12.25 8.10
CA ASN A 128 -11.26 11.90 7.50
C ASN A 128 -11.25 10.52 6.81
N HIS A 129 -12.34 9.76 6.87
CA HIS A 129 -12.48 8.52 6.14
C HIS A 129 -12.67 8.78 4.64
N PHE A 130 -13.39 9.85 4.29
CA PHE A 130 -13.66 10.22 2.91
C PHE A 130 -12.66 11.27 2.41
N ASN A 131 -12.06 11.00 1.25
CA ASN A 131 -11.03 11.84 0.67
C ASN A 131 -11.38 12.18 -0.77
N PHE A 132 -11.58 13.45 -1.09
CA PHE A 132 -11.88 13.91 -2.44
C PHE A 132 -10.69 14.69 -3.01
N PHE A 133 -10.19 14.25 -4.16
CA PHE A 133 -9.13 14.92 -4.91
C PHE A 133 -9.66 15.46 -6.22
N GLY A 134 -9.30 16.70 -6.52
CA GLY A 134 -9.40 17.27 -7.85
C GLY A 134 -8.00 17.52 -8.40
N LEU A 135 -7.71 17.01 -9.60
CA LEU A 135 -6.43 17.21 -10.27
C LEU A 135 -6.59 17.70 -11.70
N GLU A 136 -5.78 18.68 -12.07
CA GLU A 136 -5.60 19.09 -13.46
C GLU A 136 -4.43 18.34 -14.11
N VAL A 137 -4.68 17.66 -15.22
CA VAL A 137 -3.64 17.00 -16.02
C VAL A 137 -3.10 17.96 -17.10
N GLU A 138 -1.78 18.04 -17.18
CA GLU A 138 -1.05 18.81 -18.20
C GLU A 138 -0.02 17.92 -18.91
N LEU A 139 0.35 18.30 -20.12
CA LEU A 139 1.45 17.70 -20.86
C LEU A 139 2.52 18.75 -21.13
N TRP A 140 3.78 18.37 -20.94
CA TRP A 140 4.94 19.26 -21.07
C TRP A 140 6.05 18.62 -21.89
N ARG A 141 6.90 19.44 -22.51
CA ARG A 141 8.08 18.99 -23.26
C ARG A 141 9.22 19.96 -23.10
N ILE A 142 10.45 19.46 -23.08
CA ILE A 142 11.67 20.28 -23.15
C ILE A 142 12.48 19.88 -24.39
N GLY A 143 12.71 20.85 -25.29
CA GLY A 143 13.37 20.59 -26.56
C GLY A 143 12.72 19.41 -27.32
N ASN A 144 13.52 18.38 -27.63
CA ASN A 144 13.08 17.17 -28.33
C ASN A 144 12.81 15.97 -27.40
N SER A 145 12.57 16.20 -26.10
CA SER A 145 12.22 15.13 -25.16
C SER A 145 10.89 14.45 -25.53
N PRO A 146 10.63 13.24 -25.01
CA PRO A 146 9.28 12.73 -24.91
C PRO A 146 8.36 13.72 -24.18
N VAL A 147 7.06 13.67 -24.50
CA VAL A 147 6.03 14.46 -23.80
C VAL A 147 5.82 13.86 -22.41
N ALA A 148 5.89 14.71 -21.39
CA ALA A 148 5.79 14.34 -19.99
C ALA A 148 4.42 14.76 -19.42
N PRO A 149 3.65 13.85 -18.82
CA PRO A 149 2.45 14.19 -18.07
C PRO A 149 2.80 14.84 -16.73
N LYS A 150 1.91 15.71 -16.26
CA LYS A 150 1.98 16.32 -14.93
C LYS A 150 0.58 16.43 -14.35
N PHE A 151 0.40 15.96 -13.13
CA PHE A 151 -0.83 16.16 -12.38
C PHE A 151 -0.65 17.31 -11.39
N ASN A 152 -1.59 18.26 -11.39
CA ASN A 152 -1.61 19.41 -10.50
C ASN A 152 -2.81 19.28 -9.57
N ILE A 153 -2.58 19.19 -8.26
CA ILE A 153 -3.68 19.09 -7.30
C ILE A 153 -4.32 20.47 -7.12
N ILE A 154 -5.62 20.58 -7.42
CA ILE A 154 -6.42 21.81 -7.26
C ILE A 154 -7.38 21.76 -6.08
N SER A 155 -7.74 20.54 -5.63
CA SER A 155 -8.55 20.29 -4.43
C SER A 155 -8.09 18.99 -3.79
N LYS A 156 -8.06 18.96 -2.47
CA LYS A 156 -7.60 17.83 -1.66
C LYS A 156 -8.16 17.94 -0.25
N PRO A 157 -8.15 16.86 0.54
CA PRO A 157 -8.54 16.92 1.94
C PRO A 157 -7.73 17.95 2.74
N ASN A 158 -8.38 18.62 3.69
CA ASN A 158 -7.82 19.79 4.40
C ASN A 158 -6.46 19.51 5.07
N ASP A 159 -6.24 18.30 5.59
CA ASP A 159 -4.98 17.89 6.22
C ASP A 159 -3.97 17.19 5.28
N TRP A 160 -4.32 17.05 4.00
CA TRP A 160 -3.57 16.21 3.05
C TRP A 160 -2.15 16.71 2.74
N SER A 161 -1.97 18.03 2.60
CA SER A 161 -0.64 18.65 2.35
C SER A 161 0.38 18.34 3.43
N LYS A 162 -0.09 18.24 4.68
CA LYS A 162 0.75 17.91 5.83
C LYS A 162 1.04 16.42 5.87
N THR A 163 0.14 15.58 5.34
CA THR A 163 0.33 14.12 5.19
C THR A 163 1.36 13.77 4.11
N VAL A 164 1.36 14.44 2.95
CA VAL A 164 2.26 14.14 1.80
C VAL A 164 3.71 14.64 2.01
N ALA A 165 3.91 15.83 2.59
CA ALA A 165 5.27 16.31 2.93
C ALA A 165 5.93 15.48 4.04
N VAL A 166 5.12 14.76 4.81
CA VAL A 166 5.53 13.82 5.85
C VAL A 166 5.69 12.39 5.28
N GLY A 167 5.26 12.16 4.04
CA GLY A 167 5.36 10.87 3.32
C GLY A 167 6.79 10.45 2.96
N ALA A 168 7.75 11.39 2.92
CA ALA A 168 9.18 11.08 2.78
C ALA A 168 9.92 10.95 4.12
N SER A 169 9.29 11.36 5.23
CA SER A 169 9.88 11.38 6.55
C SER A 169 8.79 11.44 7.63
N GLN A 170 8.35 10.28 8.09
CA GLN A 170 7.69 10.05 9.39
C GLN A 170 6.68 11.08 9.94
N VAL A 171 5.43 10.62 10.10
CA VAL A 171 4.66 10.64 11.37
C VAL A 171 4.47 11.99 12.10
N LYS A 172 3.20 12.45 12.14
CA LYS A 172 2.48 13.39 13.05
C LYS A 172 2.04 14.67 12.34
N THR A 173 0.75 15.01 12.21
CA THR A 173 -0.31 15.04 13.24
C THR A 173 -1.72 14.83 12.65
N THR A 174 -2.11 13.59 12.41
CA THR A 174 -3.42 13.11 12.91
C THR A 174 -3.07 12.28 14.13
N ALA A 175 -3.88 12.32 15.18
CA ALA A 175 -3.74 11.36 16.26
C ALA A 175 -3.67 9.97 15.60
N LEU A 176 -2.57 9.25 15.80
CA LEU A 176 -2.49 7.85 15.40
C LEU A 176 -3.77 7.20 15.93
N THR A 177 -4.55 6.54 15.07
CA THR A 177 -5.75 5.83 15.53
C THR A 177 -5.33 4.90 16.67
N ASP A 178 -6.22 4.66 17.63
CA ASP A 178 -5.88 3.86 18.81
C ASP A 178 -5.25 2.51 18.43
N SER A 179 -5.71 1.91 17.33
CA SER A 179 -5.14 0.72 16.70
C SER A 179 -3.67 0.88 16.23
N LYS A 180 -3.34 2.01 15.61
CA LYS A 180 -2.00 2.31 15.09
C LYS A 180 -1.04 2.72 16.22
N LEU A 181 -1.54 3.41 17.25
CA LEU A 181 -0.82 3.62 18.51
C LEU A 181 -0.52 2.28 19.18
N LEU A 182 -1.53 1.43 19.32
CA LEU A 182 -1.42 0.12 19.95
C LEU A 182 -0.36 -0.74 19.26
N GLN A 183 -0.36 -0.79 17.93
CA GLN A 183 0.66 -1.52 17.16
C GLN A 183 2.06 -0.94 17.35
N ARG A 184 2.22 0.38 17.25
CA ARG A 184 3.53 1.02 17.48
C ARG A 184 4.04 0.76 18.90
N ASP A 185 3.16 0.89 19.90
CA ASP A 185 3.49 0.69 21.30
C ASP A 185 3.83 -0.79 21.57
N PHE A 186 3.08 -1.72 20.99
CA PHE A 186 3.38 -3.16 21.01
C PHE A 186 4.77 -3.43 20.41
N TRP A 187 5.07 -2.89 19.23
CA TRP A 187 6.38 -3.04 18.60
C TRP A 187 7.51 -2.38 19.38
N THR A 188 7.23 -1.29 20.08
CA THR A 188 8.21 -0.62 20.94
C THR A 188 8.56 -1.53 22.11
N GLY A 189 7.56 -2.06 22.82
CA GLY A 189 7.75 -3.01 23.91
C GLY A 189 8.40 -4.32 23.43
N PHE A 190 8.05 -4.80 22.23
CA PHE A 190 8.69 -5.97 21.63
C PHE A 190 10.16 -5.70 21.33
N CYS A 191 10.53 -4.55 20.75
CA CYS A 191 11.94 -4.22 20.49
C CYS A 191 12.76 -4.10 21.78
N GLU A 192 12.19 -3.50 22.82
CA GLU A 192 12.80 -3.43 24.15
C GLU A 192 13.01 -4.84 24.71
N TYR A 193 11.98 -5.69 24.67
CA TYR A 193 12.05 -7.07 25.12
C TYR A 193 13.13 -7.87 24.37
N VAL A 194 13.17 -7.80 23.04
CA VAL A 194 14.20 -8.48 22.22
C VAL A 194 15.61 -8.02 22.60
N LYS A 195 15.79 -6.72 22.82
CA LYS A 195 17.07 -6.13 23.23
C LYS A 195 17.48 -6.61 24.63
N GLU A 196 16.55 -6.67 25.58
CA GLU A 196 16.79 -7.16 26.94
C GLU A 196 17.16 -8.64 26.98
N GLN A 197 16.53 -9.46 26.13
CA GLN A 197 16.86 -10.89 26.02
C GLN A 197 18.19 -11.15 25.30
N GLY A 198 18.81 -10.14 24.67
CA GLY A 198 20.06 -10.30 23.93
C GLY A 198 19.94 -11.24 22.72
N SER A 199 18.76 -11.29 22.10
CA SER A 199 18.46 -12.20 21.00
C SER A 199 19.28 -11.91 19.74
N LYS A 200 19.45 -12.94 18.90
CA LYS A 200 20.02 -12.83 17.54
C LYS A 200 19.09 -12.15 16.55
N ILE A 201 17.79 -12.04 16.88
CA ILE A 201 16.80 -11.39 16.02
C ILE A 201 17.07 -9.89 15.99
N LYS A 202 17.30 -9.36 14.78
CA LYS A 202 17.50 -7.93 14.55
C LYS A 202 16.17 -7.30 14.18
N THR A 203 15.54 -6.61 15.14
CA THR A 203 14.30 -5.87 14.89
C THR A 203 14.55 -4.65 14.02
N THR A 204 13.52 -4.25 13.26
CA THR A 204 13.50 -2.95 12.58
C THR A 204 12.85 -1.91 13.47
N LYS A 205 12.87 -0.65 13.01
CA LYS A 205 12.19 0.44 13.70
C LYS A 205 10.71 0.08 14.00
N PRO A 206 10.22 0.28 15.24
CA PRO A 206 8.79 0.20 15.53
C PRO A 206 8.01 1.19 14.68
N LEU A 207 7.09 0.69 13.86
CA LEU A 207 6.22 1.48 12.99
C LEU A 207 4.76 1.26 13.34
N PRO A 208 3.86 2.23 13.08
CA PRO A 208 2.42 2.07 13.29
C PRO A 208 1.79 1.18 12.21
N GLN A 209 2.10 -0.10 12.23
CA GLN A 209 1.63 -1.09 11.25
C GLN A 209 1.56 -2.49 11.86
N HIS A 210 0.87 -3.42 11.21
CA HIS A 210 0.61 -4.75 11.76
C HIS A 210 1.76 -5.76 11.57
N TRP A 211 2.86 -5.38 10.92
CA TRP A 211 4.00 -6.28 10.66
C TRP A 211 5.36 -5.62 10.94
N MET A 212 6.35 -6.44 11.26
CA MET A 212 7.75 -6.06 11.37
C MET A 212 8.60 -7.03 10.55
N ASN A 213 9.31 -6.49 9.54
CA ASN A 213 10.18 -7.29 8.69
C ASN A 213 11.52 -7.57 9.38
N ILE A 214 11.99 -8.80 9.28
CA ILE A 214 13.24 -9.28 9.88
C ILE A 214 14.04 -9.99 8.81
N ALA A 215 15.29 -9.55 8.62
CA ALA A 215 16.17 -10.14 7.63
C ALA A 215 16.61 -11.56 8.04
N ILE A 216 16.58 -12.50 7.09
CA ILE A 216 17.06 -13.88 7.28
C ILE A 216 18.24 -14.23 6.35
N GLY A 217 18.75 -13.25 5.61
CA GLY A 217 20.00 -13.36 4.86
C GLY A 217 19.88 -13.80 3.40
N ARG A 218 18.70 -13.68 2.76
CA ARG A 218 18.52 -13.86 1.31
C ARG A 218 17.57 -12.78 0.77
N SER A 219 17.93 -12.17 -0.36
CA SER A 219 17.05 -11.19 -1.01
C SER A 219 15.74 -11.86 -1.47
N GLY A 220 14.63 -11.13 -1.40
CA GLY A 220 13.30 -11.64 -1.75
C GLY A 220 12.72 -12.65 -0.75
N ILE A 221 13.42 -12.94 0.36
CA ILE A 221 12.96 -13.86 1.41
C ILE A 221 13.24 -13.25 2.78
N GLY A 222 12.21 -13.16 3.62
CA GLY A 222 12.33 -12.55 4.95
C GLY A 222 11.50 -13.27 5.99
N LEU A 223 11.78 -12.97 7.26
CA LEU A 223 10.85 -13.24 8.34
C LEU A 223 9.94 -12.02 8.53
N ALA A 224 8.71 -12.25 8.94
CA ALA A 224 7.80 -11.21 9.38
C ALA A 224 7.20 -11.58 10.75
N ALA A 225 7.29 -10.67 11.70
CA ALA A 225 6.51 -10.72 12.92
C ALA A 225 5.22 -9.94 12.70
N VAL A 226 4.06 -10.51 13.02
CA VAL A 226 2.76 -9.88 12.77
C VAL A 226 1.99 -9.72 14.08
N ALA A 227 1.43 -8.54 14.30
CA ALA A 227 0.48 -8.21 15.35
C ALA A 227 -0.79 -7.61 14.71
N SER A 228 -1.71 -8.49 14.32
CA SER A 228 -2.93 -8.15 13.59
C SER A 228 -4.11 -7.98 14.52
N LEU A 229 -4.91 -6.94 14.29
CA LEU A 229 -6.20 -6.74 14.96
C LEU A 229 -7.34 -7.52 14.30
N PHE A 230 -7.08 -8.23 13.21
CA PHE A 230 -8.01 -9.14 12.58
C PHE A 230 -7.54 -10.57 12.81
N ASP A 231 -8.38 -11.41 13.40
CA ASP A 231 -8.13 -12.84 13.58
C ASP A 231 -8.56 -13.58 12.31
N THR A 232 -7.60 -14.22 11.65
CA THR A 232 -7.84 -14.86 10.34
C THR A 232 -8.64 -16.16 10.43
N VAL A 233 -8.67 -16.81 11.59
CA VAL A 233 -9.42 -18.06 11.80
C VAL A 233 -10.84 -17.76 12.30
N ALA A 234 -11.00 -16.73 13.12
CA ALA A 234 -12.32 -16.28 13.57
C ALA A 234 -13.03 -15.36 12.56
N GLU A 235 -12.32 -14.91 11.53
CA GLU A 235 -12.77 -13.93 10.53
C GLU A 235 -13.39 -12.68 11.16
N SER A 236 -12.76 -12.17 12.23
CA SER A 236 -13.34 -11.14 13.09
C SER A 236 -12.28 -10.22 13.72
N PHE A 237 -12.72 -9.02 14.11
CA PHE A 237 -11.94 -8.07 14.93
C PHE A 237 -12.19 -8.23 16.43
N SER A 238 -13.03 -9.19 16.84
CA SER A 238 -13.31 -9.47 18.26
C SER A 238 -12.15 -10.16 18.99
N SER A 239 -11.29 -10.83 18.22
CA SER A 239 -10.01 -11.36 18.68
C SER A 239 -8.93 -10.86 17.73
N HIS A 240 -7.70 -10.89 18.21
CA HIS A 240 -6.50 -10.46 17.50
C HIS A 240 -5.60 -11.66 17.27
N GLU A 241 -4.52 -11.50 16.51
CA GLU A 241 -3.55 -12.57 16.33
C GLU A 241 -2.11 -12.09 16.24
N LEU A 242 -1.23 -12.96 16.72
CA LEU A 242 0.20 -12.89 16.46
C LEU A 242 0.57 -13.93 15.42
N ARG A 243 1.49 -13.58 14.52
CA ARG A 243 2.10 -14.55 13.60
C ARG A 243 3.60 -14.37 13.52
N THR A 244 4.28 -15.50 13.32
CA THR A 244 5.65 -15.53 12.81
C THR A 244 5.59 -16.16 11.43
N GLU A 245 6.05 -15.44 10.42
CA GLU A 245 5.96 -15.85 9.03
C GLU A 245 7.35 -15.91 8.37
N LEU A 246 7.58 -16.92 7.54
CA LEU A 246 8.54 -16.85 6.45
C LEU A 246 7.80 -16.33 5.21
N VAL A 247 8.23 -15.19 4.70
CA VAL A 247 7.67 -14.54 3.53
C VAL A 247 8.61 -14.74 2.34
N LEU A 248 8.07 -15.28 1.26
CA LEU A 248 8.75 -15.46 -0.03
C LEU A 248 8.13 -14.48 -1.01
N ASP A 249 8.85 -13.44 -1.39
CA ASP A 249 8.42 -12.43 -2.36
C ASP A 249 9.52 -12.13 -3.40
N ASP A 250 9.89 -13.18 -4.13
CA ASP A 250 10.83 -13.18 -5.24
C ASP A 250 10.10 -13.65 -6.52
N ASN A 251 10.67 -13.36 -7.69
CA ASN A 251 10.15 -13.88 -8.96
C ASN A 251 10.07 -15.42 -9.00
N ASN A 252 10.90 -16.11 -8.19
CA ASN A 252 10.93 -17.56 -8.08
C ASN A 252 10.23 -18.09 -6.82
N SER A 253 9.42 -17.28 -6.12
CA SER A 253 8.76 -17.66 -4.86
C SER A 253 8.05 -19.00 -4.91
N LYS A 254 7.35 -19.31 -6.02
CA LYS A 254 6.64 -20.58 -6.19
C LYS A 254 7.57 -21.78 -6.20
N ASN A 255 8.72 -21.64 -6.85
CA ASN A 255 9.73 -22.69 -6.91
C ASN A 255 10.40 -22.90 -5.54
N TYR A 256 10.75 -21.80 -4.87
CA TYR A 256 11.29 -21.81 -3.52
C TYR A 256 10.32 -22.44 -2.51
N PHE A 257 9.04 -22.10 -2.61
CA PHE A 257 8.00 -22.66 -1.77
C PHE A 257 7.90 -24.19 -1.96
N ALA A 258 7.87 -24.67 -3.21
CA ALA A 258 7.80 -26.10 -3.50
C ALA A 258 9.02 -26.88 -2.95
N GLN A 259 10.22 -26.29 -2.98
CA GLN A 259 11.41 -26.90 -2.37
C GLN A 259 11.28 -27.00 -0.85
N LEU A 260 10.77 -25.97 -0.18
CA LEU A 260 10.54 -25.99 1.27
C LEU A 260 9.41 -26.96 1.64
N GLU A 261 8.36 -27.03 0.83
CA GLU A 261 7.21 -27.92 1.05
C GLU A 261 7.60 -29.40 0.95
N ALA A 262 8.60 -29.73 0.13
CA ALA A 262 9.18 -31.07 0.09
C ALA A 262 9.87 -31.48 1.42
N GLU A 263 10.28 -30.52 2.24
CA GLU A 263 10.86 -30.73 3.58
C GLU A 263 9.82 -30.48 4.71
N LYS A 264 8.53 -30.38 4.40
CA LYS A 264 7.48 -29.95 5.33
C LYS A 264 7.48 -30.70 6.65
N GLU A 265 7.50 -32.04 6.62
CA GLU A 265 7.46 -32.87 7.83
C GLU A 265 8.67 -32.63 8.74
N GLU A 266 9.87 -32.46 8.16
CA GLU A 266 11.09 -32.18 8.91
C GLU A 266 11.05 -30.77 9.53
N ILE A 267 10.54 -29.79 8.77
CA ILE A 267 10.38 -28.40 9.22
C ILE A 267 9.41 -28.32 10.39
N GLU A 268 8.23 -28.93 10.27
CA GLU A 268 7.20 -28.95 11.31
C GLU A 268 7.68 -29.72 12.55
N SER A 269 8.41 -30.82 12.36
CA SER A 269 9.03 -31.56 13.47
C SER A 269 10.06 -30.74 14.24
N LYS A 270 10.89 -29.95 13.54
CA LYS A 270 11.89 -29.08 14.18
C LYS A 270 11.29 -27.87 14.88
N ILE A 271 10.19 -27.33 14.34
CA ILE A 271 9.44 -26.24 14.97
C ILE A 271 8.58 -26.74 16.14
N GLY A 272 8.17 -28.01 16.09
CA GLY A 272 7.37 -28.67 17.12
C GLY A 272 5.86 -28.43 17.00
N GLU A 273 5.41 -27.77 15.93
CA GLU A 273 4.02 -27.40 15.68
C GLU A 273 3.71 -27.46 14.18
N GLN A 274 2.43 -27.70 13.84
CA GLN A 274 1.98 -27.63 12.44
C GLN A 274 2.00 -26.19 11.93
N LEU A 275 2.42 -26.01 10.68
CA LEU A 275 2.48 -24.71 10.05
C LEU A 275 1.36 -24.54 9.04
N THR A 276 0.99 -23.29 8.80
CA THR A 276 0.16 -22.94 7.65
C THR A 276 1.04 -22.69 6.44
N TRP A 277 0.82 -23.47 5.39
CA TRP A 277 1.52 -23.40 4.11
C TRP A 277 0.61 -22.68 3.11
N TYR A 278 0.83 -21.37 2.93
CA TYR A 278 -0.04 -20.51 2.14
C TYR A 278 0.61 -20.13 0.80
N ASN A 279 0.11 -20.74 -0.28
CA ASN A 279 0.62 -20.60 -1.63
C ASN A 279 -0.53 -20.35 -2.65
N PRO A 280 -1.10 -19.13 -2.68
CA PRO A 280 -2.16 -18.79 -3.62
C PRO A 280 -1.66 -18.77 -5.07
N PRO A 281 -2.33 -19.42 -6.05
CA PRO A 281 -1.83 -19.53 -7.42
C PRO A 281 -1.70 -18.18 -8.13
N GLU A 282 -2.60 -17.23 -7.84
CA GLU A 282 -2.70 -15.93 -8.52
C GLU A 282 -1.75 -14.86 -7.98
N LYS A 283 -1.02 -15.11 -6.89
CA LYS A 283 -0.13 -14.11 -6.28
C LYS A 283 1.30 -14.64 -6.24
N ARG A 284 2.28 -13.76 -6.52
CA ARG A 284 3.71 -14.09 -6.41
C ARG A 284 4.09 -14.50 -4.99
N MET A 285 3.64 -13.73 -4.01
CA MET A 285 3.99 -13.91 -2.61
C MET A 285 3.46 -15.24 -2.05
N CYS A 286 4.32 -15.96 -1.32
CA CYS A 286 3.97 -17.17 -0.58
C CYS A 286 4.40 -17.02 0.88
N ARG A 287 3.70 -17.70 1.78
CA ARG A 287 3.98 -17.59 3.23
C ARG A 287 3.91 -18.95 3.90
N ILE A 288 4.83 -19.18 4.82
CA ILE A 288 4.79 -20.31 5.76
C ILE A 288 4.74 -19.69 7.14
N TYR A 289 3.71 -19.97 7.94
CA TYR A 289 3.55 -19.27 9.21
C TYR A 289 2.94 -20.10 10.32
N ILE A 290 3.21 -19.66 11.54
CA ILE A 290 2.52 -20.10 12.75
C ILE A 290 1.75 -18.92 13.35
N ARG A 291 0.59 -19.19 13.93
CA ARG A 291 -0.28 -18.16 14.52
C ARG A 291 -0.69 -18.49 15.95
N LYS A 292 -0.96 -17.46 16.73
CA LYS A 292 -1.61 -17.55 18.05
C LYS A 292 -2.71 -16.49 18.13
N SER A 293 -3.95 -16.91 18.41
CA SER A 293 -5.03 -15.97 18.73
C SER A 293 -4.73 -15.29 20.07
N THR A 294 -5.02 -14.00 20.17
CA THR A 294 -4.69 -13.19 21.34
C THR A 294 -5.60 -11.98 21.47
N ASN A 295 -5.36 -11.16 22.50
CA ASN A 295 -5.93 -9.83 22.61
C ASN A 295 -4.81 -8.79 22.78
N LEU A 296 -4.45 -8.11 21.69
CA LEU A 296 -3.45 -7.04 21.69
C LEU A 296 -3.83 -5.81 22.54
N GLN A 297 -5.13 -5.59 22.84
CA GLN A 297 -5.56 -4.48 23.69
C GLN A 297 -5.27 -4.74 25.18
N ASP A 298 -5.15 -6.00 25.59
CA ASP A 298 -4.77 -6.36 26.95
C ASP A 298 -3.26 -6.23 27.16
N LYS A 299 -2.83 -5.02 27.54
CA LYS A 299 -1.41 -4.70 27.79
C LYS A 299 -0.78 -5.53 28.90
N SER A 300 -1.57 -6.12 29.80
CA SER A 300 -1.04 -6.99 30.87
C SER A 300 -0.45 -8.29 30.32
N LYS A 301 -0.89 -8.71 29.12
CA LYS A 301 -0.44 -9.92 28.42
C LYS A 301 0.73 -9.69 27.48
N TRP A 302 1.18 -8.45 27.30
CA TRP A 302 2.24 -8.12 26.35
C TRP A 302 3.56 -8.85 26.62
N SER A 303 3.92 -9.05 27.89
CA SER A 303 5.14 -9.81 28.23
C SER A 303 5.08 -11.25 27.70
N GLU A 304 3.95 -11.95 27.90
CA GLU A 304 3.72 -13.31 27.38
C GLU A 304 3.68 -13.33 25.85
N GLN A 305 3.05 -12.32 25.25
CA GLN A 305 2.93 -12.16 23.80
C GLN A 305 4.30 -11.92 23.14
N HIS A 306 5.13 -11.04 23.70
CA HIS A 306 6.50 -10.78 23.23
C HIS A 306 7.39 -12.01 23.39
N ALA A 307 7.27 -12.73 24.52
CA ALA A 307 8.00 -13.97 24.76
C ALA A 307 7.68 -15.02 23.70
N TRP A 308 6.39 -15.26 23.44
CA TRP A 308 5.96 -16.20 22.40
C TRP A 308 6.44 -15.78 21.01
N LEU A 309 6.33 -14.50 20.67
CA LEU A 309 6.71 -14.00 19.35
C LEU A 309 8.23 -14.13 19.13
N LEU A 310 9.03 -13.82 20.14
CA LEU A 310 10.48 -13.97 20.08
C LEU A 310 10.90 -15.44 19.96
N GLU A 311 10.32 -16.32 20.77
CA GLU A 311 10.56 -17.77 20.71
C GLU A 311 10.31 -18.30 19.29
N LYS A 312 9.15 -17.97 18.69
CA LYS A 312 8.81 -18.43 17.34
C LYS A 312 9.71 -17.83 16.27
N LEU A 313 10.10 -16.56 16.40
CA LEU A 313 11.06 -15.93 15.48
C LEU A 313 12.43 -16.58 15.54
N GLU A 314 12.93 -16.91 16.73
CA GLU A 314 14.22 -17.60 16.89
C GLU A 314 14.19 -19.01 16.30
N LEU A 315 13.11 -19.76 16.55
CA LEU A 315 12.89 -21.07 15.95
C LEU A 315 12.83 -20.98 14.41
N PHE A 316 12.05 -20.06 13.87
CA PHE A 316 11.98 -19.84 12.42
C PHE A 316 13.35 -19.45 11.85
N TYR A 317 14.09 -18.58 12.53
CA TYR A 317 15.43 -18.20 12.11
C TYR A 317 16.36 -19.42 12.06
N ASP A 318 16.36 -20.28 13.07
CA ASP A 318 17.20 -21.48 13.11
C ASP A 318 16.81 -22.52 12.06
N VAL A 319 15.52 -22.74 11.85
CA VAL A 319 15.03 -23.72 10.88
C VAL A 319 15.23 -23.23 9.45
N PHE A 320 14.95 -21.96 9.15
CA PHE A 320 14.91 -21.47 7.78
C PHE A 320 16.22 -20.82 7.30
N SER A 321 17.04 -20.19 8.15
CA SER A 321 18.20 -19.39 7.70
C SER A 321 19.19 -20.15 6.81
N ASN A 322 19.43 -21.43 7.09
CA ASN A 322 20.29 -22.28 6.26
C ASN A 322 19.54 -22.86 5.05
N ARG A 323 18.25 -23.17 5.20
CA ARG A 323 17.41 -23.70 4.10
C ARG A 323 17.26 -22.68 2.99
N VAL A 324 16.92 -21.44 3.34
CA VAL A 324 16.71 -20.39 2.35
C VAL A 324 17.97 -20.12 1.54
N LYS A 325 19.18 -20.32 2.07
CA LYS A 325 20.43 -20.15 1.31
C LYS A 325 20.66 -21.26 0.28
N LYS A 326 20.09 -22.45 0.48
CA LYS A 326 20.24 -23.61 -0.39
C LYS A 326 19.20 -23.69 -1.51
N LEU A 327 18.19 -22.82 -1.49
CA LEU A 327 17.14 -22.85 -2.52
C LEU A 327 17.72 -22.49 -3.89
N GLU A 328 17.46 -23.32 -4.88
CA GLU A 328 17.96 -23.12 -6.24
C GLU A 328 16.88 -22.52 -7.13
N ILE A 329 17.28 -21.78 -8.17
CA ILE A 329 16.39 -21.39 -9.25
C ILE A 329 16.37 -22.58 -10.21
N LYS A 330 15.22 -23.21 -10.42
CA LYS A 330 15.08 -24.27 -11.44
C LYS A 330 14.63 -23.71 -12.77
#